data_AF-A0A2E8VSH6-F1
#
_entry.id   AF-A0A2E8VSH6-F1
#
_cell.length_a   1.000
_cell.length_b   1.000
_cell.length_c   1.000
_cell.angle_alpha   90.00
_cell.angle_beta   90.00
_cell.angle_gamma   90.00
#
_symmetry.space_group_name_H-M   'P 1'
#
loop_
_entity.id
_entity.type
_entity.pdbx_description
1 polymer ?
#
loop_
_entity_poly.entity_id
_entity_poly.type
_entity_poly.pdbx_seq_one_letter_code
_entity_poly.pdbx_strand_id
1 'polypeptide(L)'
;MRVLGAVPILRDMMLATLVFLISFVVVGQLDAVNHENLQAGLLHLHGLEAVYVLMYLISCAGLGACFASLYRLNHYVSRATYDPRFDSTYWSALILGVIAGVFISELLYEVLFLLDESESAKSVAASTVVNMGKPTLALLGGFSANMVYKVLQRIVDTIESLFKGDQQAVFEAQRTAELAKLRRMEDDVSTDLAQQLGEVEQAFDNDPDAARELLRARIEQLLAKR
;
A
#
# COMPACT_ATOMS: atom_id res chain seq x y z
N MET A 1 -30.88 -34.14 17.85
CA MET A 1 -29.63 -33.63 17.25
C MET A 1 -28.63 -33.18 18.33
N ARG A 2 -28.07 -34.11 19.11
CA ARG A 2 -27.09 -33.83 20.19
C ARG A 2 -25.64 -34.23 19.81
N VAL A 3 -25.41 -34.59 18.55
CA VAL A 3 -24.16 -35.23 18.09
C VAL A 3 -23.07 -34.22 17.71
N LEU A 4 -23.41 -32.94 17.53
CA LEU A 4 -22.53 -31.91 16.98
C LEU A 4 -22.04 -30.88 18.02
N GLY A 5 -21.82 -31.32 19.26
CA GLY A 5 -21.30 -30.47 20.34
C GLY A 5 -22.40 -29.80 21.20
N ALA A 6 -22.04 -29.49 22.44
CA ALA A 6 -22.97 -28.94 23.45
C ALA A 6 -23.27 -27.45 23.26
N VAL A 7 -22.46 -26.74 22.45
CA VAL A 7 -22.50 -25.30 22.29
C VAL A 7 -23.32 -24.93 21.04
N PRO A 8 -24.42 -24.14 21.17
CA PRO A 8 -25.34 -23.88 20.06
C PRO A 8 -24.69 -23.14 18.89
N ILE A 9 -23.86 -22.13 19.16
CA ILE A 9 -23.15 -21.37 18.13
C ILE A 9 -22.22 -22.24 17.28
N LEU A 10 -21.59 -23.27 17.87
CA LEU A 10 -20.71 -24.18 17.13
C LEU A 10 -21.49 -25.00 16.09
N ARG A 11 -22.72 -25.41 16.45
CA ARG A 11 -23.61 -26.11 15.53
C ARG A 11 -24.03 -25.21 14.39
N ASP A 12 -24.40 -23.98 14.67
CA ASP A 12 -24.88 -23.05 13.65
C ASP A 12 -23.75 -22.67 12.66
N MET A 13 -22.52 -22.52 13.16
CA MET A 13 -21.33 -22.32 12.34
C MET A 13 -20.98 -23.55 11.48
N MET A 14 -21.12 -24.77 12.01
CA MET A 14 -20.95 -25.99 11.22
C MET A 14 -22.01 -26.12 10.11
N LEU A 15 -23.25 -25.73 10.40
CA LEU A 15 -24.34 -25.72 9.42
C LEU A 15 -24.04 -24.70 8.32
N ALA A 16 -23.61 -23.48 8.68
CA ALA A 16 -23.17 -22.48 7.71
C ALA A 16 -22.02 -22.99 6.84
N THR A 17 -21.02 -23.65 7.44
CA THR A 17 -19.90 -24.27 6.70
C THR A 17 -20.39 -25.30 5.69
N LEU A 18 -21.33 -26.15 6.10
CA LEU A 18 -21.90 -27.19 5.25
C LEU A 18 -22.71 -26.57 4.09
N VAL A 19 -23.45 -25.49 4.34
CA VAL A 19 -24.15 -24.73 3.29
C VAL A 19 -23.17 -24.14 2.27
N PHE A 20 -22.10 -23.48 2.73
CA PHE A 20 -21.07 -22.95 1.83
C PHE A 20 -20.34 -24.05 1.06
N LEU A 21 -20.10 -25.21 1.69
CA LEU A 21 -19.50 -26.36 1.03
C LEU A 21 -20.40 -26.91 -0.08
N ILE A 22 -21.70 -27.09 0.21
CA ILE A 22 -22.66 -27.55 -0.80
C ILE A 22 -22.75 -26.52 -1.94
N SER A 23 -22.85 -25.22 -1.60
CA SER A 23 -22.86 -24.14 -2.60
C SER A 23 -21.60 -24.16 -3.47
N PHE A 24 -20.42 -24.32 -2.88
CA PHE A 24 -19.15 -24.44 -3.61
C PHE A 24 -19.15 -25.60 -4.60
N VAL A 25 -19.59 -26.79 -4.17
CA VAL A 25 -19.65 -27.99 -5.02
C VAL A 25 -20.68 -27.82 -6.13
N VAL A 26 -21.88 -27.35 -5.80
CA VAL A 26 -22.98 -27.22 -6.78
C VAL A 26 -22.65 -26.14 -7.80
N VAL A 27 -22.22 -24.96 -7.36
CA VAL A 27 -21.92 -23.85 -8.26
C VAL A 27 -20.66 -24.13 -9.09
N GLY A 28 -19.68 -24.84 -8.53
CA GLY A 28 -18.46 -25.23 -9.22
C GLY A 28 -18.66 -26.23 -10.37
N GLN A 29 -19.84 -26.83 -10.52
CA GLN A 29 -20.17 -27.70 -11.66
C GLN A 29 -20.89 -26.98 -12.81
N LEU A 30 -21.20 -25.68 -12.66
CA LEU A 30 -21.77 -24.93 -13.79
C LEU A 30 -20.68 -24.62 -14.82
N ASP A 31 -21.01 -24.78 -16.10
CA ASP A 31 -20.11 -24.48 -17.23
C ASP A 31 -19.60 -23.03 -17.23
N ALA A 32 -20.35 -22.13 -16.59
CA ALA A 32 -19.97 -20.72 -16.39
C ALA A 32 -18.75 -20.55 -15.46
N VAL A 33 -18.48 -21.51 -14.58
CA VAL A 33 -17.33 -21.50 -13.66
C VAL A 33 -16.17 -22.24 -14.32
N ASN A 34 -15.56 -21.59 -15.30
CA ASN A 34 -14.37 -22.09 -15.99
C ASN A 34 -13.16 -21.18 -15.71
N HIS A 35 -11.97 -21.62 -16.12
CA HIS A 35 -10.72 -20.91 -15.83
C HIS A 35 -10.67 -19.54 -16.52
N GLU A 36 -11.22 -19.40 -17.73
CA GLU A 36 -11.25 -18.16 -18.49
C GLU A 36 -12.12 -17.10 -17.79
N ASN A 37 -13.32 -17.51 -17.39
CA ASN A 37 -14.30 -16.69 -16.68
C ASN A 37 -13.82 -16.31 -15.28
N LEU A 38 -13.14 -17.22 -14.58
CA LEU A 38 -12.48 -16.91 -13.33
C LEU A 38 -11.41 -15.83 -13.53
N GLN A 39 -10.55 -15.95 -14.54
CA GLN A 39 -9.44 -15.01 -14.74
C GLN A 39 -9.92 -13.61 -15.16
N ALA A 40 -10.86 -13.53 -16.09
CA ALA A 40 -11.41 -12.28 -16.61
C ALA A 40 -12.01 -11.39 -15.51
N GLY A 41 -12.58 -11.98 -14.45
CA GLY A 41 -13.06 -11.23 -13.28
C GLY A 41 -14.37 -10.48 -13.50
N LEU A 42 -14.84 -9.84 -12.44
CA LEU A 42 -16.22 -9.33 -12.40
C LEU A 42 -16.50 -8.19 -13.38
N LEU A 43 -15.48 -7.40 -13.73
CA LEU A 43 -15.61 -6.24 -14.62
C LEU A 43 -15.65 -6.61 -16.10
N HIS A 44 -15.10 -7.76 -16.49
CA HIS A 44 -15.08 -8.23 -17.88
C HIS A 44 -16.21 -9.20 -18.22
N LEU A 45 -16.82 -9.83 -17.21
CA LEU A 45 -17.94 -10.75 -17.42
C LEU A 45 -19.27 -9.99 -17.47
N HIS A 46 -20.10 -10.34 -18.46
CA HIS A 46 -21.44 -9.79 -18.60
C HIS A 46 -22.51 -10.89 -18.42
N GLY A 47 -23.63 -10.53 -17.78
CA GLY A 47 -24.80 -11.39 -17.67
C GLY A 47 -24.78 -12.37 -16.48
N LEU A 48 -25.42 -13.53 -16.65
CA LEU A 48 -25.61 -14.52 -15.58
C LEU A 48 -24.31 -15.25 -15.21
N GLU A 49 -23.33 -15.31 -16.12
CA GLU A 49 -22.04 -15.95 -15.87
C GLU A 49 -21.25 -15.24 -14.75
N ALA A 50 -21.26 -13.90 -14.74
CA ALA A 50 -20.65 -13.11 -13.67
C ALA A 50 -21.22 -13.45 -12.30
N VAL A 51 -22.55 -13.66 -12.24
CA VAL A 51 -23.25 -13.99 -11.00
C VAL A 51 -22.86 -15.38 -10.51
N TYR A 52 -22.71 -16.37 -11.39
CA TYR A 52 -22.27 -17.70 -11.02
C TYR A 52 -20.82 -17.72 -10.54
N VAL A 53 -19.90 -17.03 -11.23
CA VAL A 53 -18.51 -16.89 -10.79
C VAL A 53 -18.42 -16.20 -9.43
N LEU A 54 -19.20 -15.13 -9.22
CA LEU A 54 -19.22 -14.44 -7.93
C LEU A 54 -19.82 -15.32 -6.82
N MET A 55 -20.91 -16.05 -7.08
CA MET A 55 -21.46 -17.00 -6.11
C MET A 55 -20.46 -18.10 -5.75
N TYR A 56 -19.68 -18.57 -6.74
CA TYR A 56 -18.60 -19.51 -6.51
C TYR A 56 -17.51 -18.93 -5.60
N LEU A 57 -17.05 -17.70 -5.89
CA LEU A 57 -16.05 -16.99 -5.08
C LEU A 57 -16.55 -16.68 -3.66
N ILE A 58 -17.81 -16.28 -3.51
CA ILE A 58 -18.47 -16.10 -2.21
C ILE A 58 -18.49 -17.43 -1.44
N SER A 59 -18.71 -18.56 -2.12
CA SER A 59 -18.69 -19.88 -1.48
C SER A 59 -17.28 -20.25 -1.00
N CYS A 60 -16.25 -19.97 -1.80
CA CYS A 60 -14.84 -20.12 -1.40
C CYS A 60 -14.46 -19.24 -0.20
N ALA A 61 -14.82 -17.96 -0.24
CA ALA A 61 -14.58 -17.01 0.84
C ALA A 61 -15.35 -17.39 2.11
N GLY A 62 -16.60 -17.82 1.94
CA GLY A 62 -17.47 -18.37 2.99
C GLY A 62 -16.85 -19.56 3.70
N LEU A 63 -16.30 -20.52 2.95
CA LEU A 63 -15.59 -21.66 3.51
C LEU A 63 -14.37 -21.22 4.34
N GLY A 64 -13.55 -20.31 3.82
CA GLY A 64 -12.41 -19.76 4.55
C GLY A 64 -12.83 -19.09 5.86
N ALA A 65 -13.85 -18.23 5.81
CA ALA A 65 -14.37 -17.49 6.96
C ALA A 65 -15.01 -18.41 8.01
N CYS A 66 -15.72 -19.44 7.56
CA CYS A 66 -16.26 -20.49 8.42
C CYS A 66 -15.12 -21.25 9.11
N PHE A 67 -14.10 -21.69 8.38
CA PHE A 67 -12.94 -22.39 8.97
C PHE A 67 -12.25 -21.52 10.03
N ALA A 68 -12.04 -20.23 9.78
CA ALA A 68 -11.45 -19.33 10.77
C ALA A 68 -12.32 -19.20 12.03
N SER A 69 -13.64 -19.08 11.84
CA SER A 69 -14.60 -18.93 12.94
C SER A 69 -14.72 -20.22 13.77
N LEU A 70 -14.83 -21.38 13.11
CA LEU A 70 -14.81 -22.70 13.76
C LEU A 70 -13.51 -22.94 14.49
N TYR A 71 -12.36 -22.61 13.89
CA TYR A 71 -11.06 -22.83 14.53
C TYR A 71 -10.92 -22.01 15.82
N ARG A 72 -11.31 -20.73 15.79
CA ARG A 72 -11.34 -19.87 16.99
C ARG A 72 -12.31 -20.42 18.03
N LEU A 73 -13.52 -20.76 17.61
CA LEU A 73 -14.56 -21.24 18.52
C LEU A 73 -14.17 -22.57 19.17
N ASN A 74 -13.64 -23.51 18.39
CA ASN A 74 -13.11 -24.78 18.91
C ASN A 74 -11.97 -24.55 19.90
N HIS A 75 -11.09 -23.58 19.65
CA HIS A 75 -10.03 -23.20 20.58
C HIS A 75 -10.57 -22.68 21.92
N TYR A 76 -11.57 -21.80 21.90
CA TYR A 76 -12.20 -21.27 23.13
C TYR A 76 -12.97 -22.35 23.90
N VAL A 77 -13.71 -23.20 23.18
CA VAL A 77 -14.46 -24.31 23.79
C VAL A 77 -13.52 -25.33 24.42
N SER A 78 -12.43 -25.70 23.73
CA SER A 78 -11.43 -26.64 24.25
C SER A 78 -10.72 -26.14 25.52
N ARG A 79 -10.66 -24.82 25.71
CA ARG A 79 -10.07 -24.17 26.88
C ARG A 79 -11.07 -23.83 27.98
N ALA A 80 -12.35 -24.18 27.80
CA ALA A 80 -13.44 -23.80 28.70
C ALA A 80 -13.55 -22.28 28.96
N THR A 81 -13.07 -21.45 28.02
CA THR A 81 -13.13 -19.98 28.09
C THR A 81 -14.18 -19.38 27.16
N TYR A 82 -15.08 -20.20 26.64
CA TYR A 82 -16.18 -19.74 25.79
C TYR A 82 -17.23 -18.99 26.62
N ASP A 83 -17.56 -17.77 26.18
CA ASP A 83 -18.62 -16.93 26.73
C ASP A 83 -19.71 -16.68 25.66
N PRO A 84 -20.96 -17.15 25.89
CA PRO A 84 -22.08 -16.97 24.96
C PRO A 84 -22.45 -15.52 24.64
N ARG A 85 -22.02 -14.55 25.46
CA ARG A 85 -22.30 -13.13 25.21
C ARG A 85 -21.67 -12.60 23.92
N PHE A 86 -20.63 -13.26 23.42
CA PHE A 86 -19.92 -12.88 22.20
C PHE A 86 -20.40 -13.62 20.95
N ASP A 87 -21.52 -14.33 21.00
CA ASP A 87 -22.07 -15.07 19.84
C ASP A 87 -22.23 -14.19 18.59
N SER A 88 -22.69 -12.95 18.76
CA SER A 88 -22.80 -11.97 17.67
C SER A 88 -21.45 -11.62 17.03
N THR A 89 -20.37 -11.60 17.83
CA THR A 89 -19.02 -11.29 17.35
C THR A 89 -18.48 -12.36 16.39
N TYR A 90 -18.84 -13.63 16.60
CA TYR A 90 -18.46 -14.71 15.69
C TYR A 90 -19.16 -14.58 14.33
N TRP A 91 -20.44 -14.21 14.31
CA TRP A 91 -21.18 -13.93 13.08
C TRP A 91 -20.63 -12.71 12.34
N SER A 92 -20.30 -11.62 13.05
CA SER A 92 -19.69 -10.45 12.43
C SER A 92 -18.31 -10.79 11.85
N ALA A 93 -17.53 -11.62 12.54
CA ALA A 93 -16.22 -12.06 12.05
C ALA A 93 -16.35 -12.94 10.79
N LEU A 94 -17.38 -13.78 10.71
CA LEU A 94 -17.68 -14.57 9.52
C LEU A 94 -18.02 -13.66 8.34
N ILE A 95 -18.96 -12.73 8.49
CA ILE A 95 -19.34 -11.80 7.42
C ILE A 95 -18.14 -10.98 6.95
N LEU A 96 -17.36 -10.46 7.90
CA LEU A 96 -16.16 -9.70 7.58
C LEU A 96 -15.15 -10.56 6.80
N GLY A 97 -14.99 -11.84 7.15
CA GLY A 97 -14.18 -12.80 6.42
C GLY A 97 -14.67 -13.01 4.99
N VAL A 98 -15.97 -13.23 4.78
CA VAL A 98 -16.53 -13.41 3.43
C VAL A 98 -16.27 -12.19 2.55
N ILE A 99 -16.53 -11.01 3.09
CA ILE A 99 -16.26 -9.73 2.41
C ILE A 99 -14.77 -9.68 2.06
N ALA A 100 -13.89 -9.84 3.04
CA ALA A 100 -12.45 -9.86 2.86
C ALA A 100 -11.97 -10.83 1.77
N GLY A 101 -12.49 -12.06 1.74
CA GLY A 101 -12.15 -13.06 0.74
C GLY A 101 -12.50 -12.63 -0.68
N VAL A 102 -13.73 -12.17 -0.89
CA VAL A 102 -14.19 -11.68 -2.20
C VAL A 102 -13.38 -10.46 -2.65
N PHE A 103 -13.14 -9.52 -1.72
CA PHE A 103 -12.34 -8.33 -1.98
C PHE A 103 -10.93 -8.68 -2.44
N ILE A 104 -10.25 -9.62 -1.76
CA ILE A 104 -8.92 -10.06 -2.17
C ILE A 104 -8.98 -10.77 -3.53
N SER A 105 -9.92 -11.68 -3.76
CA SER A 105 -9.94 -12.43 -5.02
C SER A 105 -10.21 -11.57 -6.25
N GLU A 106 -10.95 -10.48 -6.12
CA GLU A 106 -11.22 -9.55 -7.22
C GLU A 106 -10.16 -8.45 -7.30
N LEU A 107 -9.99 -7.65 -6.25
CA LEU A 107 -9.10 -6.48 -6.30
C LEU A 107 -7.62 -6.86 -6.28
N LEU A 108 -7.20 -7.81 -5.44
CA LEU A 108 -5.78 -8.16 -5.35
C LEU A 108 -5.33 -8.92 -6.60
N TYR A 109 -6.16 -9.81 -7.12
CA TYR A 109 -5.80 -10.54 -8.34
C TYR A 109 -5.59 -9.59 -9.52
N GLU A 110 -6.49 -8.61 -9.71
CA GLU A 110 -6.37 -7.63 -10.79
C GLU A 110 -5.14 -6.74 -10.63
N VAL A 111 -4.92 -6.18 -9.43
CA VAL A 111 -3.71 -5.38 -9.14
C VAL A 111 -2.43 -6.19 -9.37
N LEU A 112 -2.42 -7.46 -8.97
CA LEU A 112 -1.24 -8.31 -9.13
C LEU A 112 -0.98 -8.72 -10.58
N PHE A 113 -2.05 -8.97 -11.34
CA PHE A 113 -1.98 -9.29 -12.76
C PHE A 113 -1.46 -8.09 -13.57
N LEU A 114 -1.94 -6.88 -13.27
CA LEU A 114 -1.46 -5.64 -13.89
C LEU A 114 0.02 -5.35 -13.58
N LEU A 115 0.53 -5.82 -12.44
CA LEU A 115 1.94 -5.68 -12.06
C LEU A 115 2.85 -6.71 -12.75
N ASP A 116 2.33 -7.88 -13.16
CA ASP A 116 3.10 -8.93 -13.85
C ASP A 116 3.44 -8.55 -15.30
N GLU A 117 2.62 -7.72 -15.95
CA GLU A 117 2.93 -7.13 -17.28
C GLU A 117 4.09 -6.12 -17.24
N SER A 118 4.40 -5.56 -16.07
CA SER A 118 5.57 -4.71 -15.90
C SER A 118 6.79 -5.59 -15.60
N GLU A 119 7.59 -5.88 -16.63
CA GLU A 119 8.87 -6.61 -16.61
C GLU A 119 9.84 -6.24 -15.45
N SER A 120 9.59 -5.16 -14.70
CA SER A 120 10.52 -4.57 -13.76
C SER A 120 10.45 -5.10 -12.31
N ALA A 121 9.48 -5.94 -11.93
CA ALA A 121 9.45 -6.50 -10.59
C ALA A 121 8.74 -7.85 -10.51
N LYS A 122 9.37 -8.90 -11.06
CA LYS A 122 8.99 -10.30 -10.90
C LYS A 122 9.15 -10.74 -9.43
N SER A 123 8.27 -10.29 -8.55
CA SER A 123 8.22 -10.79 -7.18
C SER A 123 7.75 -12.24 -7.26
N VAL A 124 8.54 -13.17 -6.77
CA VAL A 124 8.19 -14.61 -6.69
C VAL A 124 6.86 -14.81 -5.95
N ALA A 125 6.50 -13.88 -5.04
CA ALA A 125 5.22 -13.86 -4.38
C ALA A 125 4.05 -13.56 -5.34
N ALA A 126 4.25 -12.68 -6.32
CA ALA A 126 3.23 -12.34 -7.31
C ALA A 126 2.93 -13.52 -8.22
N SER A 127 3.95 -14.14 -8.79
CA SER A 127 3.78 -15.33 -9.63
C SER A 127 3.21 -16.52 -8.86
N THR A 128 3.57 -16.69 -7.58
CA THR A 128 2.97 -17.73 -6.72
C THR A 128 1.49 -17.45 -6.49
N VAL A 129 1.11 -16.21 -6.20
CA VAL A 129 -0.29 -15.82 -5.95
C VAL A 129 -1.14 -15.91 -7.22
N VAL A 130 -0.60 -15.54 -8.39
CA VAL A 130 -1.26 -15.75 -9.68
C VAL A 130 -1.45 -17.25 -9.96
N ASN A 131 -0.44 -18.09 -9.68
CA ASN A 131 -0.56 -19.55 -9.82
C ASN A 131 -1.52 -20.21 -8.83
N MET A 132 -1.73 -19.62 -7.65
CA MET A 132 -2.68 -20.13 -6.67
C MET A 132 -4.14 -19.96 -7.15
N GLY A 133 -4.41 -19.02 -8.04
CA GLY A 133 -5.73 -18.79 -8.65
C GLY A 133 -6.73 -18.10 -7.72
N LYS A 134 -7.73 -17.41 -8.29
CA LYS A 134 -8.74 -16.64 -7.53
C LYS A 134 -9.48 -17.41 -6.42
N PRO A 135 -9.84 -18.70 -6.56
CA PRO A 135 -10.59 -19.43 -5.53
C PRO A 135 -9.80 -19.66 -4.25
N THR A 136 -8.50 -19.94 -4.37
CA THR A 136 -7.64 -20.14 -3.19
C THR A 136 -7.37 -18.81 -2.50
N LEU A 137 -7.26 -17.71 -3.26
CA LEU A 137 -7.17 -16.36 -2.72
C LEU A 137 -8.44 -15.96 -1.96
N ALA A 138 -9.62 -16.29 -2.51
CA ALA A 138 -10.89 -16.09 -1.84
C ALA A 138 -10.94 -16.87 -0.52
N LEU A 139 -10.50 -18.13 -0.51
CA LEU A 139 -10.46 -18.97 0.69
C LEU A 139 -9.46 -18.45 1.74
N LEU A 140 -8.28 -18.02 1.32
CA LEU A 140 -7.24 -17.47 2.20
C LEU A 140 -7.66 -16.12 2.79
N GLY A 141 -8.24 -15.24 1.97
CA GLY A 141 -8.79 -13.96 2.39
C GLY A 141 -9.98 -14.15 3.33
N GLY A 142 -10.83 -15.15 3.06
CA GLY A 142 -11.91 -15.59 3.93
C GLY A 142 -11.43 -15.99 5.32
N PHE A 143 -10.36 -16.79 5.37
CA PHE A 143 -9.77 -17.26 6.61
C PHE A 143 -9.09 -16.13 7.43
N SER A 144 -8.50 -15.15 6.74
CA SER A 144 -7.64 -14.15 7.34
C SER A 144 -8.13 -12.71 7.12
N ALA A 145 -9.27 -12.38 7.74
CA ALA A 145 -9.77 -10.99 7.78
C ALA A 145 -8.70 -9.97 8.24
N ASN A 146 -7.81 -10.36 9.17
CA ASN A 146 -6.70 -9.52 9.62
C ASN A 146 -5.61 -9.33 8.55
N MET A 147 -5.36 -10.31 7.68
CA MET A 147 -4.43 -10.15 6.56
C MET A 147 -4.97 -9.12 5.57
N VAL A 148 -6.28 -9.09 5.35
CA VAL A 148 -6.93 -8.15 4.44
C VAL A 148 -6.72 -6.71 4.89
N TYR A 149 -6.96 -6.44 6.18
CA TYR A 149 -6.65 -5.12 6.76
C TYR A 149 -5.19 -4.72 6.51
N LYS A 150 -4.23 -5.64 6.71
CA LYS A 150 -2.82 -5.35 6.46
C LYS A 150 -2.51 -5.08 4.99
N VAL A 151 -3.16 -5.78 4.06
CA VAL A 151 -2.99 -5.55 2.62
C VAL A 151 -3.55 -4.17 2.24
N LEU A 152 -4.77 -3.84 2.68
CA LEU A 152 -5.38 -2.53 2.44
C LEU A 152 -4.52 -1.41 3.03
N GLN A 153 -4.11 -1.57 4.28
CA GLN A 153 -3.24 -0.60 4.94
C GLN A 153 -1.95 -0.41 4.16
N ARG A 154 -1.33 -1.51 3.68
CA ARG A 154 -0.11 -1.43 2.89
C ARG A 154 -0.31 -0.71 1.56
N ILE A 155 -1.45 -0.89 0.90
CA ILE A 155 -1.79 -0.17 -0.33
C ILE A 155 -1.95 1.32 -0.02
N VAL A 156 -2.68 1.67 1.04
CA VAL A 156 -2.85 3.06 1.50
C VAL A 156 -1.49 3.68 1.84
N ASP A 157 -0.68 3.00 2.63
CA ASP A 157 0.67 3.46 3.02
C ASP A 157 1.57 3.65 1.79
N THR A 158 1.44 2.80 0.77
CA THR A 158 2.19 2.93 -0.48
C THR A 158 1.74 4.16 -1.27
N ILE A 159 0.44 4.40 -1.39
CA ILE A 159 -0.11 5.61 -2.05
C ILE A 159 0.32 6.86 -1.27
N GLU A 160 0.22 6.83 0.06
CA GLU A 160 0.72 7.90 0.92
C GLU A 160 2.22 8.13 0.73
N SER A 161 3.01 7.06 0.61
CA SER A 161 4.45 7.15 0.37
C SER A 161 4.77 7.78 -0.99
N LEU A 162 4.01 7.47 -2.04
CA LEU A 162 4.17 8.10 -3.35
C LEU A 162 3.87 9.60 -3.26
N PHE A 163 2.82 9.98 -2.52
CA PHE A 163 2.46 11.39 -2.31
C PHE A 163 3.47 12.15 -1.42
N LYS A 164 3.95 11.51 -0.35
CA LYS A 164 4.97 12.08 0.56
C LYS A 164 6.34 12.19 -0.14
N GLY A 165 6.69 11.22 -0.98
CA GLY A 165 7.93 11.22 -1.76
C GLY A 165 8.00 12.39 -2.74
N ASP A 166 6.89 12.74 -3.37
CA ASP A 166 6.79 13.92 -4.25
C ASP A 166 7.06 15.23 -3.48
N GLN A 167 6.46 15.39 -2.29
CA GLN A 167 6.69 16.58 -1.47
C GLN A 167 8.12 16.67 -0.93
N GLN A 168 8.72 15.54 -0.53
CA GLN A 168 10.11 15.51 -0.05
C GLN A 168 11.10 15.83 -1.17
N ALA A 169 10.90 15.29 -2.38
CA ALA A 169 11.72 15.60 -3.53
C ALA A 169 11.67 17.10 -3.89
N VAL A 170 10.49 17.72 -3.86
CA VAL A 170 10.32 19.17 -4.10
C VAL A 170 11.01 20.00 -3.02
N PHE A 171 10.92 19.60 -1.76
CA PHE A 171 11.52 20.33 -0.65
C PHE A 171 13.05 20.20 -0.63
N GLU A 172 13.61 19.03 -0.97
CA GLU A 172 15.04 18.84 -1.17
C GLU A 172 15.56 19.61 -2.39
N ALA A 173 14.80 19.63 -3.49
CA ALA A 173 15.11 20.46 -4.66
C ALA A 173 15.10 21.96 -4.32
N GLN A 174 14.17 22.43 -3.49
CA GLN A 174 14.15 23.82 -3.02
C GLN A 174 15.33 24.15 -2.11
N ARG A 175 15.65 23.29 -1.12
CA ARG A 175 16.81 23.52 -0.24
C ARG A 175 18.14 23.53 -0.99
N THR A 176 18.31 22.62 -1.94
CA THR A 176 19.53 22.57 -2.76
C THR A 176 19.62 23.77 -3.69
N ALA A 177 18.49 24.24 -4.25
CA ALA A 177 18.45 25.48 -5.02
C ALA A 177 18.75 26.72 -4.17
N GLU A 178 18.28 26.76 -2.92
CA GLU A 178 18.55 27.86 -1.99
C GLU A 178 20.02 27.88 -1.53
N LEU A 179 20.59 26.74 -1.16
CA LEU A 179 22.02 26.61 -0.84
C LEU A 179 22.91 26.94 -2.05
N ALA A 180 22.50 26.55 -3.27
CA ALA A 180 23.20 26.92 -4.49
C ALA A 180 23.15 28.43 -4.76
N LYS A 181 22.06 29.11 -4.42
CA LYS A 181 21.98 30.58 -4.50
C LYS A 181 22.92 31.25 -3.50
N LEU A 182 22.99 30.76 -2.26
CA LEU A 182 23.90 31.31 -1.25
C LEU A 182 25.36 31.17 -1.65
N ARG A 183 25.77 29.99 -2.16
CA ARG A 183 27.14 29.79 -2.67
C ARG A 183 27.47 30.71 -3.85
N ARG A 184 26.53 30.91 -4.77
CA ARG A 184 26.70 31.87 -5.87
C ARG A 184 26.92 33.29 -5.38
N MET A 185 26.24 33.73 -4.31
CA MET A 185 26.47 35.06 -3.74
C MET A 185 27.88 35.18 -3.14
N GLU A 186 28.37 34.13 -2.49
CA GLU A 186 29.72 34.12 -1.90
C GLU A 186 30.82 34.17 -2.97
N ASP A 187 30.64 33.39 -4.05
CA ASP A 187 31.56 33.40 -5.20
C ASP A 187 31.56 34.76 -5.92
N ASP A 188 30.38 35.37 -6.11
CA ASP A 188 30.24 36.67 -6.76
C ASP A 188 30.91 37.80 -5.93
N VAL A 189 30.73 37.78 -4.60
CA VAL A 189 31.38 38.72 -3.68
C VAL A 189 32.90 38.55 -3.68
N SER A 190 33.41 37.31 -3.64
CA SER A 190 34.86 37.06 -3.72
C SER A 190 35.45 37.52 -5.05
N THR A 191 34.71 37.34 -6.15
CA THR A 191 35.16 37.76 -7.48
C THR A 191 35.16 39.28 -7.62
N ASP A 192 34.15 39.97 -7.10
CA ASP A 192 34.09 41.45 -7.06
C ASP A 192 35.23 42.03 -6.21
N LEU A 193 35.51 41.45 -5.04
CA LEU A 193 36.66 41.85 -4.21
C LEU A 193 38.00 41.63 -4.93
N ALA A 194 38.17 40.51 -5.63
CA ALA A 194 39.38 40.23 -6.39
C ALA A 194 39.59 41.23 -7.55
N GLN A 195 38.51 41.61 -8.25
CA GLN A 195 38.56 42.65 -9.28
C GLN A 195 38.92 44.03 -8.70
N GLN A 196 38.28 44.42 -7.59
CA GLN A 196 38.56 45.69 -6.92
C GLN A 196 39.99 45.78 -6.40
N LEU A 197 40.55 44.67 -5.89
CA LEU A 197 41.95 44.62 -5.47
C LEU A 197 42.92 44.71 -6.66
N GLY A 198 42.60 44.06 -7.78
CA GLY A 198 43.39 44.16 -9.00
C GLY A 198 43.43 45.58 -9.60
N GLU A 199 42.31 46.31 -9.54
CA GLU A 199 42.23 47.72 -9.97
C GLU A 199 43.07 48.63 -9.06
N VAL A 200 43.06 48.39 -7.74
CA VAL A 200 43.89 49.13 -6.79
C VAL A 200 45.37 48.83 -7.00
N GLU A 201 45.74 47.58 -7.28
CA GLU A 201 47.12 47.19 -7.57
C GLU A 201 47.64 47.81 -8.88
N GLN A 202 46.81 47.85 -9.93
CA GLN A 202 47.12 48.58 -11.17
C GLN A 202 47.21 50.10 -11.00
N ALA A 203 46.45 50.68 -10.08
CA ALA A 203 46.56 52.10 -9.74
C ALA A 203 47.83 52.41 -8.93
N PHE A 204 48.28 51.47 -8.08
CA PHE A 204 49.54 51.57 -7.33
C PHE A 204 50.78 51.55 -8.24
N ASP A 205 50.73 50.83 -9.35
CA ASP A 205 51.86 50.70 -10.29
C ASP A 205 52.08 51.95 -11.15
N ASN A 206 51.09 52.86 -11.22
CA ASN A 206 51.14 54.07 -12.04
C ASN A 206 51.45 55.37 -11.28
N ASP A 207 51.02 55.53 -10.01
CA ASP A 207 51.39 56.71 -9.19
C ASP A 207 51.14 56.49 -7.66
N PRO A 208 52.19 56.44 -6.81
CA PRO A 208 52.08 55.98 -5.42
C PRO A 208 51.37 56.94 -4.45
N ASP A 209 51.21 58.22 -4.79
CA ASP A 209 50.57 59.22 -3.93
C ASP A 209 49.04 59.32 -4.17
N ALA A 210 48.56 59.06 -5.39
CA ALA A 210 47.11 59.03 -5.70
C ALA A 210 46.41 57.79 -5.12
N ALA A 211 47.10 56.65 -5.05
CA ALA A 211 46.58 55.40 -4.51
C ALA A 211 46.27 55.48 -3.00
N ARG A 212 47.04 56.30 -2.25
CA ARG A 212 46.83 56.52 -0.82
C ARG A 212 45.57 57.33 -0.52
N GLU A 213 45.18 58.21 -1.43
CA GLU A 213 43.99 59.05 -1.29
C GLU A 213 42.70 58.26 -1.61
N LEU A 214 42.74 57.40 -2.64
CA LEU A 214 41.65 56.48 -2.98
C LEU A 214 41.41 55.41 -1.90
N LEU A 215 42.47 54.84 -1.32
CA LEU A 215 42.35 53.89 -0.21
C LEU A 215 41.67 54.50 1.02
N ARG A 216 42.01 55.76 1.35
CA ARG A 216 41.37 56.47 2.47
C ARG A 216 39.90 56.74 2.20
N ALA A 217 39.57 57.26 1.01
CA ALA A 217 38.19 57.52 0.62
C ALA A 217 37.33 56.24 0.60
N ARG A 218 37.92 55.09 0.27
CA ARG A 218 37.19 53.82 0.18
C ARG A 218 37.05 53.09 1.51
N ILE A 219 38.04 53.19 2.40
CA ILE A 219 37.93 52.71 3.80
C ILE A 219 36.80 53.47 4.52
N GLU A 220 36.64 54.77 4.27
CA GLU A 220 35.51 55.53 4.81
C GLU A 220 34.15 55.07 4.26
N GLN A 221 34.04 54.75 2.97
CA GLN A 221 32.80 54.23 2.40
C GLN A 221 32.41 52.85 2.92
N LEU A 222 33.37 51.96 3.19
CA LEU A 222 33.08 50.64 3.77
C LEU A 222 32.72 50.73 5.26
N LEU A 223 33.27 51.69 5.99
CA LEU A 223 32.88 51.97 7.38
C LEU A 223 31.51 52.63 7.49
N ALA A 224 31.08 53.41 6.50
CA ALA A 224 29.77 54.07 6.48
C ALA A 224 28.60 53.15 6.07
N LYS A 225 28.87 51.98 5.48
CA LYS A 225 27.86 51.04 4.98
C LYS A 225 27.54 49.89 5.95
N ARG A 226 28.12 49.93 7.15
CA ARG A 226 27.88 48.99 8.26
C ARG A 226 26.85 49.56 9.22
#